data_AF-A0A2I0VFI7-F1
#
_entry.id   AF-A0A2I0VFI7-F1
#
_cell.length_a   1.000
_cell.length_b   1.000
_cell.length_c   1.000
_cell.angle_alpha   90.00
_cell.angle_beta   90.00
_cell.angle_gamma   90.00
#
_symmetry.space_group_name_H-M   'P 1'
#
loop_
_entity.id
_entity.type
_entity.pdbx_description
1 polymer ?
#
loop_
_entity_poly.entity_id
_entity_poly.type
_entity_poly.pdbx_seq_one_letter_code
_entity_poly.pdbx_strand_id
1 'polypeptide(L)' 'MQNLVIQKNLVVDKSIHTAYVKAIRSAKHFIYIENQYFLGSSYGWPSYKNSGVDLS' A
#
# COMPACT_ATOMS: atom_id res chain seq x y z
N MET A 1 -0.25 -15.22 6.37
CA MET A 1 -0.76 -13.83 6.37
C MET A 1 -2.26 -13.89 6.14
N GLN A 2 -3.06 -13.40 7.09
CA GLN A 2 -4.51 -13.25 6.92
C GLN A 2 -4.76 -12.04 6.00
N ASN A 3 -5.51 -12.24 4.91
CA ASN A 3 -5.82 -11.19 3.94
C ASN A 3 -7.07 -10.36 4.30
N LEU A 4 -7.79 -10.79 5.33
CA LEU A 4 -9.03 -10.16 5.78
C LEU A 4 -8.70 -9.18 6.91
N VAL A 5 -9.12 -7.93 6.75
CA VAL A 5 -9.05 -6.90 7.80
C VAL A 5 -10.46 -6.36 8.01
N ILE A 6 -10.87 -6.22 9.28
CA ILE A 6 -12.13 -5.58 9.63
C ILE A 6 -11.90 -4.07 9.71
N GLN A 7 -12.59 -3.31 8.89
CA GLN A 7 -12.56 -1.85 8.90
C GLN A 7 -13.99 -1.31 8.87
N LYS A 8 -14.38 -0.48 9.85
CA LYS A 8 -15.73 0.11 9.96
C LYS A 8 -16.86 -0.95 9.82
N ASN A 9 -16.73 -2.08 10.51
CA ASN A 9 -17.66 -3.22 10.47
C ASN A 9 -17.81 -3.94 9.11
N LEU A 10 -16.94 -3.65 8.15
CA LEU A 10 -16.86 -4.36 6.87
C LEU A 10 -15.62 -5.25 6.83
N VAL A 11 -15.78 -6.44 6.24
CA VAL A 11 -14.66 -7.33 5.92
C VAL A 11 -14.05 -6.88 4.61
N VAL A 12 -12.79 -6.44 4.65
CA VAL A 12 -12.03 -6.00 3.47
C VAL A 12 -10.97 -7.04 3.15
N ASP A 13 -11.01 -7.59 1.94
CA ASP A 13 -9.93 -8.43 1.41
C ASP A 13 -8.82 -7.55 0.82
N LYS A 14 -7.59 -7.75 1.31
CA LYS A 14 -6.37 -7.06 0.87
C LYS A 14 -5.41 -8.00 0.15
N SER A 15 -5.87 -9.15 -0.32
CA SER A 15 -5.07 -10.19 -1.00
C SER A 15 -4.20 -9.65 -2.12
N ILE A 16 -4.76 -8.79 -2.99
CA ILE A 16 -4.01 -8.15 -4.10
C ILE A 16 -2.84 -7.31 -3.57
N HIS A 17 -3.09 -6.44 -2.59
CA HIS A 17 -2.04 -5.61 -1.99
C HIS A 17 -0.94 -6.47 -1.36
N THR A 18 -1.31 -7.48 -0.57
CA THR A 18 -0.36 -8.39 0.08
C THR A 18 0.49 -9.15 -0.95
N ALA A 19 -0.11 -9.56 -2.07
CA ALA A 19 0.61 -10.24 -3.16
C ALA A 19 1.65 -9.32 -3.80
N TYR A 20 1.30 -8.07 -4.12
CA TYR A 20 2.25 -7.08 -4.65
C TYR A 20 3.41 -6.82 -3.68
N VAL A 21 3.12 -6.61 -2.39
CA VAL A 21 4.15 -6.40 -1.36
C VAL A 21 5.09 -7.61 -1.28
N LYS A 22 4.55 -8.83 -1.30
CA LYS A 22 5.35 -10.06 -1.25
C LYS A 22 6.24 -10.19 -2.49
N ALA A 23 5.70 -9.96 -3.69
CA ALA A 23 6.45 -10.03 -4.93
C ALA A 23 7.61 -9.02 -4.93
N ILE A 24 7.34 -7.75 -4.57
CA ILE A 24 8.36 -6.69 -4.50
C ILE A 24 9.45 -7.04 -3.49
N ARG A 25 9.09 -7.47 -2.27
CA ARG A 25 10.07 -7.83 -1.23
C ARG A 25 10.93 -9.04 -1.58
N SER A 26 10.43 -9.93 -2.43
CA SER A 26 11.12 -11.19 -2.78
C SER A 26 12.00 -11.08 -4.01
N ALA A 27 11.82 -10.02 -4.83
CA ALA A 27 12.57 -9.82 -6.06
C ALA A 27 14.08 -9.70 -5.79
N LYS A 28 14.89 -10.33 -6.65
CA LYS A 28 16.36 -10.36 -6.54
C LYS A 28 17.10 -9.65 -7.67
N HIS A 29 16.43 -9.37 -8.79
CA HIS A 29 17.06 -8.87 -10.00
C HIS A 29 16.39 -7.60 -10.51
N PHE A 30 15.19 -7.71 -11.08
CA PHE A 30 14.42 -6.57 -11.56
C PHE A 30 12.92 -6.79 -11.37
N ILE A 31 12.15 -5.69 -11.42
CA ILE A 31 10.70 -5.69 -11.44
C ILE A 31 10.27 -4.81 -12.60
N TYR A 32 9.45 -5.33 -13.51
CA TYR A 32 8.75 -4.54 -14.52
C TYR A 32 7.30 -4.34 -14.07
N ILE A 33 6.78 -3.13 -14.22
CA ILE A 33 5.42 -2.77 -13.82
C ILE A 33 4.76 -2.03 -14.97
N GLU A 34 3.66 -2.59 -15.47
CA GLU A 34 2.74 -1.92 -16.39
C GLU A 34 1.40 -1.75 -15.68
N ASN A 35 1.03 -0.51 -15.40
CA ASN A 35 -0.19 -0.18 -14.69
C ASN A 35 -0.75 1.14 -15.20
N GLN A 36 -2.08 1.22 -15.30
CA GLN A 36 -2.78 2.45 -15.69
C GLN A 36 -2.54 3.60 -14.71
N TYR A 37 -2.38 3.29 -13.42
CA TYR A 37 -2.05 4.25 -12.37
C TYR A 37 -0.89 3.75 -11.53
N PHE A 38 0.05 4.64 -11.24
CA PHE A 38 1.21 4.33 -10.42
C PHE A 38 1.40 5.39 -9.32
N LEU A 39 0.44 5.43 -8.40
CA LEU A 39 0.39 6.38 -7.28
C LEU A 39 -0.01 5.67 -5.99
N GLY A 40 0.52 6.12 -4.86
CA GLY A 40 0.26 5.52 -3.56
C GLY A 40 1.29 5.95 -2.52
N SER A 41 1.28 5.29 -1.36
CA SER A 41 2.23 5.54 -0.26
C SER A 41 2.31 7.02 0.15
N SER A 42 1.18 7.71 0.17
CA SER A 42 1.10 9.16 0.40
C SER A 42 1.66 9.61 1.75
N TYR A 43 1.76 8.72 2.73
CA TYR A 43 2.50 8.93 3.98
C TYR A 43 3.96 9.38 3.76
N GLY A 44 4.59 8.93 2.67
CA GLY A 44 5.96 9.30 2.32
C GLY A 44 6.08 10.56 1.47
N TRP A 45 4.99 11.24 1.11
CA TRP A 45 5.08 12.44 0.27
C TRP A 45 5.64 13.63 1.06
N PRO A 46 6.43 14.54 0.44
CA PRO A 46 7.00 15.68 1.16
C PRO A 46 5.96 16.59 1.84
N SER A 47 4.77 16.70 1.24
CA SER A 47 3.64 17.47 1.78
C SER A 47 2.92 16.77 2.94
N TYR A 48 3.21 15.49 3.23
CA TYR A 48 2.51 14.75 4.27
C TYR A 48 2.68 15.40 5.66
N LYS A 49 3.86 15.93 5.98
CA LYS A 49 4.10 16.67 7.24
C LYS A 49 3.23 17.90 7.41
N ASN A 50 2.80 18.51 6.30
CA ASN A 50 1.94 19.69 6.30
C ASN A 50 0.47 19.34 6.05
N SER A 51 0.11 18.06 6.03
CA SER A 51 -1.24 17.60 5.68
C SER A 51 -2.26 17.71 6.82
N GLY A 52 -1.89 18.33 7.95
CA GLY A 52 -2.75 18.47 9.13
C GLY A 52 -2.95 17.20 9.94
N VAL A 53 -2.33 16.08 9.53
CA VAL A 53 -2.36 14.78 10.25
C VAL A 53 -1.38 14.76 11.44
N ASP A 54 -0.37 15.65 11.44
CA ASP A 54 0.65 15.76 12.51
C ASP A 54 0.17 16.54 13.77
N LEU A 55 -1.11 16.91 13.86
CA LEU A 55 -1.67 17.69 14.99
C LEU A 55 -2.65 16.91 15.89
N SER A 56 -2.57 15.58 15.92
CA SER A 56 -3.33 14.73 16.86
C SER A 56 -2.44 13.81 17.67
#